data_AF-A0A9Q0PX67-F1
#
_entry.id   AF-A0A9Q0PX67-F1
#
_cell.length_a   1.000
_cell.length_b   1.000
_cell.length_c   1.000
_cell.angle_alpha   90.00
_cell.angle_beta   90.00
_cell.angle_gamma   90.00
#
_symmetry.space_group_name_H-M   'P 1'
#
loop_
_entity.id
_entity.type
_entity.pdbx_description
1 polymer ?
#
loop_
_entity_poly.entity_id
_entity_poly.type
_entity_poly.pdbx_seq_one_letter_code
_entity_poly.pdbx_strand_id
1 'polypeptide(L)'
;MSLKSTVGKLTVAGNGTKWVADFSSVLIFPDKISNFQYSFYVRGVPTENVVHAVTDVSKNMVVVESNKVVDAVVSVEVDQSSMVEEINHL
;
A
#
# COMPACT_ATOMS: atom_id res chain seq x y z
N MET A 1 -10.40 -24.60 -11.51
CA MET A 1 -9.26 -23.68 -11.64
C MET A 1 -8.78 -23.34 -10.24
N SER A 2 -7.48 -23.41 -9.95
CA SER A 2 -6.93 -22.93 -8.67
C SER A 2 -6.77 -21.41 -8.72
N LEU A 3 -7.33 -20.71 -7.74
CA LEU A 3 -7.09 -19.29 -7.55
C LEU A 3 -5.61 -19.11 -7.18
N LYS A 4 -4.83 -18.42 -8.01
CA LYS A 4 -3.49 -17.99 -7.64
C LYS A 4 -3.63 -16.61 -7.00
N SER A 5 -3.21 -16.46 -5.75
CA SER A 5 -3.05 -15.16 -5.10
C SER A 5 -1.57 -14.96 -4.75
N THR A 6 -1.17 -13.70 -4.66
CA THR A 6 0.11 -13.31 -4.07
C THR A 6 -0.14 -12.19 -3.08
N VAL A 7 0.41 -12.36 -1.89
CA VAL A 7 0.41 -11.34 -0.83
C VAL A 7 1.81 -10.75 -0.77
N GLY A 8 1.90 -9.43 -0.93
CA GLY A 8 3.14 -8.68 -0.79
C GLY A 8 3.10 -7.85 0.48
N LYS A 9 4.17 -7.88 1.28
CA LYS A 9 4.35 -6.99 2.43
C LYS A 9 5.66 -6.24 2.27
N LEU A 10 5.61 -4.92 2.38
CA LEU A 10 6.79 -4.07 2.28
C LEU A 10 6.71 -2.94 3.29
N THR A 11 7.85 -2.63 3.91
CA THR A 11 7.98 -1.50 4.83
C THR A 11 9.02 -0.54 4.27
N VAL A 12 8.62 0.73 4.13
CA VAL A 12 9.45 1.81 3.63
C VAL A 12 9.59 2.84 4.73
N ALA A 13 10.82 3.05 5.21
CA ALA A 13 11.13 4.07 6.21
C ALA A 13 11.97 5.17 5.57
N GLY A 14 11.70 6.43 5.91
CA GLY A 14 12.49 7.55 5.42
C GLY A 14 11.93 8.91 5.85
N ASN A 15 12.81 9.90 5.76
CA ASN A 15 12.47 11.29 5.97
C ASN A 15 12.19 11.98 4.63
N GLY A 16 10.96 12.41 4.44
CA GLY A 16 10.54 13.04 3.18
C GLY A 16 9.05 13.30 3.15
N THR A 17 8.53 13.51 1.94
CA THR A 17 7.09 13.67 1.67
C THR A 17 6.51 12.52 0.87
N LYS A 18 7.32 11.50 0.55
CA LYS A 18 6.97 10.44 -0.39
C LYS A 18 7.65 9.13 -0.02
N TRP A 19 6.86 8.05 0.02
CA TRP A 19 7.32 6.69 0.23
C TRP A 19 6.77 5.82 -0.90
N VAL A 20 7.67 5.12 -1.59
CA VAL A 20 7.31 4.26 -2.72
C VAL A 20 7.55 2.81 -2.30
N ALA A 21 6.47 2.05 -2.23
CA ALA A 21 6.50 0.62 -2.00
C ALA A 21 6.37 -0.12 -3.34
N ASP A 22 7.48 -0.63 -3.86
CA ASP A 22 7.52 -1.36 -5.13
C ASP A 22 7.36 -2.87 -4.89
N PHE A 23 6.25 -3.43 -5.37
CA PHE A 23 5.96 -4.85 -5.31
C PHE A 23 6.15 -5.58 -6.65
N SER A 24 6.78 -4.96 -7.64
CA SER A 24 7.00 -5.55 -8.98
C SER A 24 7.77 -6.87 -8.94
N SER A 25 8.63 -7.07 -7.94
CA SER A 25 9.37 -8.32 -7.73
C SER A 25 8.59 -9.39 -6.96
N VAL A 26 7.48 -9.01 -6.32
CA VAL A 26 6.69 -9.87 -5.43
C VAL A 26 5.39 -10.28 -6.09
N LEU A 27 4.68 -9.35 -6.73
CA LEU A 27 3.39 -9.59 -7.37
C LEU A 27 3.56 -10.29 -8.71
N ILE A 28 2.92 -11.44 -8.86
CA ILE A 28 2.98 -12.25 -10.10
C ILE A 28 2.02 -11.77 -11.17
N PHE A 29 0.97 -11.03 -10.79
CA PHE A 29 0.04 -10.44 -11.73
C PHE A 29 0.35 -8.95 -11.90
N PRO A 30 0.47 -8.46 -13.14
CA PRO A 30 0.66 -7.03 -13.38
C PRO A 30 -0.64 -6.28 -13.07
N ASP A 31 -0.54 -5.23 -12.26
CA ASP A 31 -1.59 -4.23 -12.01
C ASP A 31 -2.92 -4.83 -11.49
N LYS A 32 -2.80 -5.87 -10.66
CA LYS A 32 -3.92 -6.69 -10.16
C LYS A 32 -4.01 -6.66 -8.64
N ILE A 33 -3.80 -5.49 -8.03
CA ILE A 33 -3.99 -5.32 -6.58
C ILE A 33 -5.50 -5.26 -6.33
N SER A 34 -6.05 -6.27 -5.67
CA SER A 34 -7.48 -6.35 -5.32
C SER A 34 -7.75 -5.71 -3.97
N ASN A 35 -6.87 -5.95 -3.01
CA ASN A 35 -6.96 -5.37 -1.68
C ASN A 35 -5.60 -4.79 -1.30
N PHE A 36 -5.61 -3.65 -0.60
CA PHE A 36 -4.41 -3.13 0.04
C PHE A 36 -4.74 -2.59 1.42
N GLN A 37 -3.79 -2.71 2.33
CA GLN A 37 -3.81 -2.11 3.65
C GLN A 37 -2.48 -1.40 3.85
N TYR A 38 -2.52 -0.22 4.46
CA TYR A 38 -1.30 0.47 4.83
C TYR A 38 -1.41 1.07 6.22
N SER A 39 -0.27 1.16 6.89
CA SER A 39 -0.11 1.92 8.13
C SER A 39 0.97 2.97 7.94
N PHE A 40 0.69 4.16 8.47
CA PHE A 40 1.59 5.31 8.42
C PHE A 40 2.00 5.70 9.83
N TYR A 41 3.26 5.50 10.18
CA TYR A 41 3.80 5.79 11.51
C TYR A 41 4.86 6.89 11.42
N VAL A 42 4.61 8.03 12.07
CA VAL A 42 5.57 9.14 12.13
C VAL A 42 6.46 9.01 13.36
N ARG A 43 7.77 9.21 13.18
CA ARG A 43 8.79 9.16 14.22
C ARG A 43 9.16 10.56 14.69
N GLY A 44 9.28 10.73 16.01
CA GLY A 44 9.98 11.87 16.63
C GLY A 44 9.30 13.24 16.57
N VAL A 45 8.15 13.38 15.90
CA VAL A 45 7.37 14.63 15.87
C VAL A 45 5.89 14.35 16.15
N PRO A 46 5.18 15.29 16.78
CA PRO A 46 3.75 15.16 16.97
C PRO A 46 3.05 15.19 15.60
N THR A 47 2.11 14.26 15.38
CA THR A 47 1.39 14.03 14.11
C THR A 47 0.37 15.11 13.77
N GLU A 48 0.33 16.19 14.55
CA GLU A 48 -0.61 17.30 14.40
C GLU A 48 -0.45 17.93 13.01
N ASN A 49 -1.52 17.86 12.22
CA ASN A 49 -1.60 18.41 10.86
C ASN A 49 -0.72 17.69 9.81
N VAL A 50 -0.30 16.44 10.06
CA VAL A 50 0.30 15.57 9.04
C VAL A 50 -0.82 14.85 8.30
N VAL A 51 -1.12 15.32 7.09
CA VAL A 51 -2.07 14.67 6.19
C VAL A 51 -1.28 13.75 5.28
N HIS A 52 -1.67 12.49 5.20
CA HIS A 52 -1.08 11.49 4.34
C HIS A 52 -2.18 10.79 3.53
N ALA A 53 -1.85 10.44 2.28
CA ALA A 53 -2.75 9.72 1.40
C ALA A 53 -1.96 8.84 0.44
N VAL A 54 -2.61 7.78 -0.03
CA VAL A 54 -2.12 7.00 -1.16
C VAL A 54 -2.48 7.74 -2.43
N THR A 55 -1.48 8.08 -3.26
CA THR A 55 -1.68 8.86 -4.48
C THR A 55 -1.55 8.02 -5.75
N ASP A 56 -0.88 6.88 -5.68
CA ASP A 56 -0.76 5.95 -6.81
C ASP A 56 -0.70 4.50 -6.30
N VAL A 57 -1.39 3.60 -6.99
CA VAL A 57 -1.37 2.14 -6.74
C VAL A 57 -1.08 1.35 -8.02
N SER A 58 -0.57 2.02 -9.06
CA SER A 58 -0.42 1.45 -10.39
C SER A 58 0.91 0.72 -10.53
N LYS A 59 1.01 -0.15 -11.54
CA LYS A 59 2.27 -0.83 -11.90
C LYS A 59 2.86 -1.63 -10.73
N ASN A 60 2.00 -2.24 -9.90
CA ASN A 60 2.41 -2.98 -8.70
C ASN A 60 3.18 -2.13 -7.68
N MET A 61 3.04 -0.81 -7.71
CA MET A 61 3.64 0.11 -6.75
C MET A 61 2.55 0.78 -5.94
N VAL A 62 2.81 1.02 -4.65
CA VAL A 62 1.96 1.85 -3.79
C VAL A 62 2.76 3.07 -3.38
N VAL A 63 2.24 4.26 -3.71
CA VAL A 63 2.87 5.54 -3.40
C VAL A 63 2.06 6.23 -2.32
N VAL A 64 2.72 6.51 -1.21
CA VAL A 64 2.16 7.28 -0.10
C VAL A 64 2.84 8.64 -0.07
N GLU A 65 2.04 9.70 -0.01
CA GLU A 65 2.54 11.08 0.05
C GLU A 65 1.97 11.80 1.27
N SER A 66 2.75 12.73 1.82
CA SER A 66 2.36 13.59 2.93
C SER A 66 2.49 15.07 2.57
N ASN A 67 1.65 15.90 3.20
CA ASN A 67 1.68 17.36 3.02
C ASN A 67 2.91 18.03 3.65
N LYS A 68 3.66 17.32 4.49
CA LYS A 68 4.83 17.82 5.23
C LYS A 68 5.96 16.81 5.19
N VAL A 69 7.19 17.32 5.26
CA VAL A 69 8.40 16.51 5.44
C VAL A 69 8.37 15.91 6.84
N VAL A 70 8.28 14.59 6.92
CA VAL A 70 8.27 13.84 8.17
C VAL A 70 9.16 12.62 8.06
N ASP A 71 9.80 12.21 9.16
CA ASP A 71 10.39 10.89 9.26
C ASP A 71 9.28 9.88 9.55
N ALA A 72 8.91 9.08 8.55
CA ALA A 72 7.83 8.12 8.70
C ALA A 72 8.22 6.72 8.21
N VAL A 73 7.52 5.75 8.78
CA VAL A 73 7.55 4.35 8.41
C VAL A 73 6.19 4.00 7.85
N VAL A 74 6.18 3.61 6.59
CA VAL A 74 4.99 3.17 5.87
C VAL A 74 5.08 1.66 5.70
N SER A 75 4.16 0.91 6.30
CA SER A 75 4.06 -0.52 6.06
C SER A 75 2.83 -0.78 5.20
N VAL A 76 3.04 -1.45 4.08
CA VAL A 76 2.01 -1.71 3.06
C VAL A 76 1.89 -3.22 2.88
N GLU A 77 0.67 -3.71 2.90
CA GLU A 77 0.29 -5.07 2.55
C GLU A 77 -0.67 -5.02 1.37
N VAL A 78 -0.35 -5.76 0.32
CA VAL A 78 -1.15 -5.88 -0.90
C VAL A 78 -1.52 -7.33 -1.12
N ASP A 79 -2.71 -7.56 -1.64
CA ASP A 79 -3.22 -8.88 -1.99
C ASP A 79 -3.85 -8.85 -3.38
N GLN A 80 -3.55 -9.88 -4.17
CA GLN A 80 -4.10 -10.10 -5.51
C GLN A 80 -5.21 -11.15 -5.54
N SER A 81 -5.74 -11.54 -4.38
CA SER A 81 -6.85 -12.48 -4.35
C SER A 81 -8.10 -11.77 -4.86
N SER A 82 -8.64 -12.29 -5.95
CA SER A 82 -9.98 -11.91 -6.40
C SER A 82 -10.96 -12.69 -5.53
N MET A 83 -11.65 -12.02 -4.61
CA MET A 83 -12.87 -12.61 -4.06
C MET A 83 -13.86 -12.73 -5.22
N VAL A 84 -14.30 -13.95 -5.52
CA VAL A 84 -15.45 -14.17 -6.41
C VAL A 84 -16.61 -13.38 -5.81
N GLU A 85 -17.27 -12.57 -6.63
CA GLU A 85 -18.37 -11.67 -6.26
C GLU A 85 -19.22 -12.26 -5.14
N GLU A 86 -19.37 -11.53 -4.03
CA GLU A 86 -20.40 -11.81 -3.05
C GLU A 86 -21.74 -11.56 -3.74
N ILE A 87 -22.32 -12.62 -4.30
CA ILE A 87 -23.69 -12.64 -4.80
C ILE A 87 -24.60 -12.43 -3.60
N ASN A 88 -24.92 -11.16 -3.33
CA ASN A 88 -25.98 -10.77 -2.42
C ASN A 88 -27.30 -11.31 -2.99
N HIS A 89 -27.68 -12.52 -2.57
CA HIS A 89 -29.01 -13.04 -2.75
C HIS A 89 -29.96 -12.22 -1.85
N LEU A 90 -30.57 -11.19 -2.44
CA LEU A 90 -31.77 -10.54 -1.92
C LEU A 90 -32.98 -11.47 -2.01
#